data_AF-A0A0A0BDU9-F1
#
_entry.id   AF-A0A0A0BDU9-F1
#
_cell.length_a   1.000
_cell.length_b   1.000
_cell.length_c   1.000
_cell.angle_alpha   90.00
_cell.angle_beta   90.00
_cell.angle_gamma   90.00
#
_symmetry.space_group_name_H-M   'P 1'
#
loop_
_entity.id
_entity.type
_entity.pdbx_description
1 polymer ?
#
loop_
_entity_poly.entity_id
_entity_poly.type
_entity_poly.pdbx_seq_one_letter_code
_entity_poly.pdbx_strand_id
1 'polypeptide(L)'
;MACAAVSAQGKALHDAACLQCHASLSGGNAYQLYQRSDRKVKTPEGLTKRVKSCALAADVSWNEAQREAVVRYLSDNFYRF
;
A
#
# COMPACT_ATOMS: atom_id res chain seq x y z
N MET A 1 -3.43 18.08 -12.75
CA MET A 1 -2.13 17.62 -13.29
C MET A 1 -1.25 17.13 -12.13
N ALA A 2 -1.54 15.96 -11.55
CA ALA A 2 -0.76 15.42 -10.43
C ALA A 2 -0.87 13.89 -10.42
N CYS A 3 -0.20 13.20 -11.35
CA CYS A 3 -0.45 11.75 -11.50
C CYS A 3 0.73 10.86 -11.87
N ALA A 4 1.97 11.36 -11.94
CA ALA A 4 3.13 10.49 -12.20
C ALA A 4 4.13 10.46 -11.02
N ALA A 5 4.55 11.63 -10.53
CA ALA A 5 5.53 11.72 -9.45
C ALA A 5 5.03 11.18 -8.11
N VAL A 6 3.76 11.45 -7.75
CA VAL A 6 3.12 10.94 -6.52
C VAL A 6 3.00 9.42 -6.55
N SER A 7 2.60 8.85 -7.69
CA SER A 7 2.47 7.40 -7.85
C SER A 7 3.84 6.70 -7.83
N ALA A 8 4.89 7.32 -8.41
CA ALA A 8 6.26 6.82 -8.33
C ALA A 8 6.80 6.85 -6.89
N GLN A 9 6.57 7.94 -6.15
CA GLN A 9 6.94 8.05 -4.74
C GLN A 9 6.17 7.04 -3.88
N GLY A 10 4.86 6.93 -4.07
CA GLY A 10 4.00 5.98 -3.37
C GLY A 10 4.43 4.53 -3.59
N LYS A 11 4.77 4.18 -4.84
CA LYS A 11 5.33 2.87 -5.18
C LYS A 11 6.65 2.61 -4.48
N ALA A 12 7.59 3.57 -4.50
CA ALA A 12 8.90 3.38 -3.87
C ALA A 12 8.80 3.17 -2.35
N LEU A 13 7.97 3.98 -1.67
CA LEU A 13 7.71 3.84 -0.23
C LEU A 13 7.03 2.51 0.10
N HIS A 14 6.02 2.14 -0.68
CA HIS A 14 5.35 0.85 -0.57
C HIS A 14 6.33 -0.32 -0.74
N ASP A 15 7.16 -0.27 -1.78
CA ASP A 15 8.05 -1.37 -2.12
C ASP A 15 9.10 -1.60 -1.04
N ALA A 16 9.62 -0.51 -0.46
CA ALA A 16 10.59 -0.55 0.62
C ALA A 16 10.00 -1.09 1.94
N ALA A 17 8.75 -0.76 2.27
CA ALA A 17 8.17 -1.08 3.59
C ALA A 17 7.27 -2.32 3.61
N CYS A 18 6.63 -2.69 2.50
CA CYS A 18 5.54 -3.68 2.51
C CYS A 18 5.91 -5.02 1.86
N LEU A 19 6.75 -5.03 0.82
CA LEU A 19 6.93 -6.23 -0.01
C LEU A 19 7.57 -7.41 0.73
N GLN A 20 8.50 -7.15 1.66
CA GLN A 20 9.18 -8.22 2.40
C GLN A 20 8.17 -9.05 3.20
N CYS A 21 7.44 -8.41 4.12
CA CYS A 21 6.42 -9.09 4.92
C CYS A 21 5.31 -9.68 4.04
N HIS A 22 4.89 -8.97 2.99
CA HIS A 22 3.85 -9.48 2.11
C HIS A 22 4.29 -10.71 1.32
N ALA A 23 5.53 -10.77 0.82
CA ALA A 23 6.09 -11.95 0.18
C ALA A 23 6.12 -13.12 1.17
N SER A 24 6.60 -12.91 2.40
CA SER A 24 6.62 -13.95 3.43
C SER A 24 5.23 -14.50 3.74
N LEU A 25 4.21 -13.66 3.77
CA LEU A 25 2.82 -14.05 4.05
C LEU A 25 2.09 -14.70 2.87
N SER A 26 2.63 -14.61 1.66
CA SER A 26 2.00 -15.06 0.41
C SER A 26 2.78 -16.17 -0.29
N GLY A 27 3.80 -16.73 0.36
CA GLY A 27 4.64 -17.76 -0.25
C GLY A 27 5.53 -17.25 -1.39
N GLY A 28 5.92 -15.97 -1.35
CA GLY A 28 6.88 -15.37 -2.28
C GLY A 28 6.29 -14.32 -3.23
N ASN A 29 4.97 -14.16 -3.32
CA ASN A 29 4.34 -13.15 -4.18
C ASN A 29 3.73 -12.00 -3.37
N ALA A 30 4.52 -10.97 -3.08
CA ALA A 30 4.07 -9.83 -2.27
C ALA A 30 2.77 -9.15 -2.75
N TYR A 31 2.48 -9.18 -4.05
CA TYR A 31 1.29 -8.53 -4.62
C TYR A 31 0.03 -9.41 -4.56
N GLN A 32 0.16 -10.73 -4.31
CA GLN A 32 -0.98 -11.64 -4.22
C GLN A 32 -2.01 -11.16 -3.19
N LEU A 33 -1.55 -10.61 -2.06
CA LEU A 33 -2.43 -10.12 -0.99
C LEU A 33 -3.42 -9.04 -1.45
N TYR A 34 -3.08 -8.26 -2.47
CA TYR A 34 -3.95 -7.20 -3.02
C TYR A 34 -4.94 -7.72 -4.07
N GLN A 35 -4.70 -8.92 -4.60
CA GLN A 35 -5.48 -9.51 -5.70
C GLN A 35 -6.39 -10.64 -5.24
N ARG A 36 -6.28 -11.07 -3.98
CA ARG A 36 -7.16 -12.08 -3.38
C ARG A 36 -8.64 -11.75 -3.60
N SER A 37 -9.50 -12.74 -3.69
CA SER A 37 -10.95 -12.53 -3.82
C SER A 37 -11.61 -12.13 -2.49
N ASP A 38 -11.03 -12.54 -1.36
CA ASP A 38 -11.56 -12.31 -0.01
C ASP A 38 -11.00 -11.04 0.67
N ARG A 39 -10.74 -9.99 -0.12
CA ARG A 39 -10.15 -8.73 0.38
C ARG A 39 -11.04 -8.11 1.45
N LYS A 40 -10.45 -7.86 2.62
CA LYS A 40 -11.12 -7.18 3.74
C LYS A 40 -11.18 -5.66 3.57
N VAL A 41 -10.26 -5.09 2.80
CA VAL A 41 -10.23 -3.65 2.50
C VAL A 41 -11.10 -3.39 1.27
N LYS A 42 -12.20 -2.66 1.47
CA LYS A 42 -13.22 -2.39 0.43
C LYS A 42 -13.57 -0.91 0.28
N THR A 43 -12.96 -0.03 1.06
CA THR A 43 -13.18 1.42 0.98
C THR A 43 -11.85 2.17 1.06
N PRO A 44 -11.78 3.42 0.55
CA PRO A 44 -10.60 4.27 0.67
C PRO A 44 -10.15 4.45 2.12
N GLU A 45 -11.07 4.67 3.05
CA GLU A 45 -10.77 4.89 4.47
C GLU A 45 -10.22 3.60 5.11
N GLY A 46 -10.74 2.45 4.70
CA GLY A 46 -10.23 1.14 5.10
C GLY A 46 -8.79 0.93 4.63
N LEU A 47 -8.46 1.37 3.42
CA LEU A 47 -7.11 1.29 2.88
C LEU A 47 -6.15 2.21 3.63
N THR A 48 -6.54 3.46 3.88
CA THR A 48 -5.74 4.41 4.66
C THR A 48 -5.42 3.87 6.06
N LYS A 49 -6.43 3.32 6.76
CA LYS A 49 -6.23 2.67 8.07
C LYS A 49 -5.28 1.49 7.98
N ARG A 50 -5.44 0.64 6.96
CA ARG A 50 -4.58 -0.53 6.75
C ARG A 50 -3.12 -0.12 6.48
N VAL A 51 -2.89 0.84 5.59
CA VAL A 51 -1.55 1.35 5.28
C VAL A 51 -0.90 1.93 6.53
N LYS A 52 -1.64 2.68 7.36
CA LYS A 52 -1.13 3.18 8.64
C LYS A 52 -0.68 2.05 9.56
N SER A 53 -1.49 1.00 9.73
CA SER A 53 -1.11 -0.16 10.56
C SER A 53 0.11 -0.91 10.00
N CYS A 54 0.19 -1.07 8.67
CA CYS A 54 1.33 -1.70 8.02
C CYS A 54 2.62 -0.90 8.19
N ALA A 55 2.56 0.44 8.06
CA ALA A 55 3.72 1.30 8.26
C ALA A 55 4.25 1.21 9.71
N LEU A 56 3.36 1.17 10.70
CA LEU A 56 3.74 0.96 12.10
C LEU A 56 4.37 -0.42 12.33
N ALA A 57 3.81 -1.48 11.73
CA ALA A 57 4.35 -2.83 11.85
C ALA A 57 5.71 -2.98 11.15
N ALA A 58 5.97 -2.18 10.12
CA ALA A 58 7.26 -2.10 9.43
C ALA A 58 8.25 -1.13 10.10
N ASP A 59 7.90 -0.56 11.26
CA ASP A 59 8.69 0.44 12.00
C ASP A 59 9.05 1.69 11.16
N VAL A 60 8.14 2.07 10.26
CA VAL A 60 8.33 3.20 9.34
C VAL A 60 7.43 4.37 9.74
N SER A 61 8.06 5.51 10.03
CA SER A 61 7.38 6.75 10.38
C SER A 61 7.23 7.67 9.17
N TRP A 62 6.16 7.50 8.41
CA TRP A 62 5.81 8.41 7.30
C TRP A 62 5.11 9.69 7.81
N ASN A 63 5.22 10.77 7.05
CA ASN A 63 4.32 11.92 7.18
C ASN A 63 2.98 11.66 6.45
N GLU A 64 2.06 12.63 6.50
CA GLU A 64 0.74 12.50 5.87
C GLU A 64 0.82 12.36 4.36
N ALA A 65 1.56 13.24 3.68
CA ALA A 65 1.73 13.20 2.22
C ALA A 65 2.34 11.87 1.73
N GLN A 66 3.32 11.32 2.46
CA GLN A 66 3.93 10.02 2.15
C GLN A 66 2.92 8.87 2.28
N ARG A 67 2.10 8.88 3.35
CA ARG A 67 1.01 7.90 3.50
C ARG A 67 -0.01 8.01 2.38
N GLU A 68 -0.43 9.22 2.05
CA GLU A 68 -1.39 9.47 0.98
C GLU A 68 -0.85 9.01 -0.38
N ALA A 69 0.43 9.24 -0.67
CA ALA A 69 1.07 8.76 -1.89
C ALA A 69 1.00 7.22 -2.00
N VAL A 70 1.26 6.50 -0.90
CA VAL A 70 1.16 5.03 -0.85
C VAL A 70 -0.29 4.57 -1.02
N VAL A 71 -1.23 5.19 -0.31
CA VAL A 71 -2.67 4.87 -0.44
C VAL A 71 -3.13 5.09 -1.87
N ARG A 72 -2.76 6.21 -2.48
CA ARG A 72 -3.12 6.53 -3.87
C ARG A 72 -2.52 5.53 -4.86
N TYR A 73 -1.24 5.18 -4.69
CA TYR A 73 -0.62 4.13 -5.50
C TYR A 73 -1.39 2.81 -5.39
N LEU A 74 -1.74 2.37 -4.18
CA LEU A 74 -2.49 1.13 -3.96
C LEU A 74 -3.92 1.19 -4.53
N SER A 75 -4.60 2.33 -4.35
CA SER A 75 -5.91 2.59 -4.96
C SER A 75 -5.84 2.49 -6.47
N ASP A 76 -4.96 3.24 -7.13
CA ASP A 76 -4.92 3.32 -8.60
C ASP A 76 -4.52 1.97 -9.24
N ASN A 77 -3.66 1.18 -8.59
CA ASN A 77 -3.06 -0.02 -9.19
C ASN A 77 -3.74 -1.34 -8.81
N PHE A 78 -4.40 -1.42 -7.66
CA PHE A 78 -4.92 -2.70 -7.15
C PHE A 78 -6.39 -2.67 -6.71
N TYR A 79 -6.80 -1.59 -6.02
CA TYR A 79 -8.14 -1.52 -5.43
C TYR A 79 -9.18 -0.82 -6.33
N ARG A 80 -8.72 0.10 -7.18
CA ARG A 80 -9.54 0.90 -8.11
C ARG A 80 -10.67 1.65 -7.41
N PHE A 81 -10.34 2.22 -6.26
CA PHE A 81 -11.22 3.16 -5.56
C PHE A 81 -11.36 4.47 -6.32
#